data_AF-A0A7G9Z9C0-F1
#
_entry.id   AF-A0A7G9Z9C0-F1
#
_cell.length_a   1.000
_cell.length_b   1.000
_cell.length_c   1.000
_cell.angle_alpha   90.00
_cell.angle_beta   90.00
_cell.angle_gamma   90.00
#
_symmetry.space_group_name_H-M   'P 1'
#
loop_
_entity.id
_entity.type
_entity.pdbx_description
1 polymer ?
#
loop_
_entity_poly.entity_id
_entity_poly.type
_entity_poly.pdbx_seq_one_letter_code
_entity_poly.pdbx_strand_id
1 'polypeptide(L)'
;MAERICREERRCNSEVLETVIEIAVGLVRQSVDQRGRIGALFVVGDEEEVLKKSRPLILDPVANYPKEVKDIRDANIQGTMKELAKLDGAFVISNDGYVLSAARHIESRNIDLPMGFGSRHMAAASISKETDAVAVVVSERDSVVRVFDDGELVGEIITGIWDLEKIKPHVKGEYEKIVNKDLNLTMIVKAN
;
A
#
# COMPACT_ATOMS: atom_id res chain seq x y z
N MET A 1 0.99 4.36 13.55
CA MET A 1 -0.18 3.81 12.81
C MET A 1 0.06 2.38 12.34
N ALA A 2 1.25 2.09 11.80
CA ALA A 2 1.61 0.78 11.27
C ALA A 2 1.71 -0.32 12.33
N GLU A 3 2.09 0.00 13.57
CA GLU A 3 2.23 -0.97 14.67
C GLU A 3 0.95 -1.76 14.98
N ARG A 4 -0.22 -1.20 14.69
CA ARG A 4 -1.51 -1.89 14.87
C ARG A 4 -1.88 -2.78 13.68
N ILE A 5 -1.20 -2.62 12.55
CA ILE A 5 -1.48 -3.30 11.28
C ILE A 5 -0.47 -4.44 11.07
N CYS A 6 0.80 -4.23 11.41
CA CYS A 6 1.81 -5.29 11.41
C CYS A 6 1.57 -6.23 12.59
N ARG A 7 1.39 -7.52 12.31
CA ARG A 7 1.51 -8.56 13.34
C ARG A 7 2.96 -8.65 13.80
N GLU A 8 3.19 -8.82 15.11
CA GLU A 8 4.54 -8.98 15.70
C GLU A 8 5.37 -10.10 15.05
N GLU A 9 4.72 -11.08 14.44
CA GLU A 9 5.35 -12.24 13.81
C GLU A 9 6.04 -11.94 12.47
N ARG A 10 5.75 -10.80 11.81
CA ARG A 10 6.29 -10.47 10.48
C ARG A 10 7.40 -9.44 10.55
N ARG A 11 8.45 -9.65 9.74
CA ARG A 11 9.67 -8.83 9.68
C ARG A 11 9.48 -7.47 8.97
N CYS A 12 8.27 -6.93 8.88
CA CYS A 12 8.05 -5.62 8.26
C CYS A 12 8.38 -4.50 9.26
N ASN A 13 9.29 -3.61 8.88
CA ASN A 13 9.65 -2.44 9.68
C ASN A 13 8.46 -1.47 9.77
N SER A 14 7.95 -1.26 10.98
CA SER A 14 6.77 -0.43 11.24
C SER A 14 6.97 1.02 10.80
N GLU A 15 8.17 1.59 10.96
CA GLU A 15 8.47 2.97 10.54
C GLU A 15 8.40 3.12 9.01
N VAL A 16 8.92 2.14 8.29
CA VAL A 16 8.87 2.12 6.82
C VAL A 16 7.44 1.95 6.34
N LEU A 17 6.69 1.00 6.91
CA LEU A 17 5.29 0.80 6.54
C LEU A 17 4.45 2.06 6.85
N GLU A 18 4.70 2.72 7.98
CA GLU A 18 4.03 3.96 8.34
C GLU A 18 4.31 5.05 7.31
N THR A 19 5.56 5.24 6.91
CA THR A 19 5.95 6.21 5.88
C THR A 19 5.27 5.89 4.53
N VAL A 20 5.19 4.61 4.15
CA VAL A 20 4.49 4.18 2.93
C VAL A 20 2.99 4.46 3.01
N ILE A 21 2.36 4.21 4.16
CA ILE A 21 0.94 4.53 4.39
C ILE A 21 0.71 6.04 4.30
N GLU A 22 1.60 6.87 4.87
CA GLU A 22 1.51 8.33 4.77
C GLU A 22 1.62 8.82 3.32
N ILE A 23 2.56 8.27 2.55
CA ILE A 23 2.70 8.55 1.10
C ILE A 23 1.41 8.15 0.37
N ALA A 24 0.86 6.97 0.66
CA ALA A 24 -0.38 6.46 0.06
C ALA A 24 -1.59 7.36 0.37
N VAL A 25 -1.72 7.82 1.62
CA VAL A 25 -2.76 8.78 2.04
C VAL A 25 -2.56 10.13 1.32
N GLY A 26 -1.31 10.57 1.16
CA GLY A 26 -0.97 11.76 0.38
C GLY A 26 -1.45 11.66 -1.08
N LEU A 27 -1.25 10.50 -1.71
CA LEU A 27 -1.74 10.23 -3.07
C LEU A 27 -3.26 10.29 -3.17
N VAL A 28 -3.97 9.69 -2.19
CA VAL A 28 -5.42 9.75 -2.12
C VAL A 28 -5.90 11.20 -2.08
N ARG A 29 -5.37 12.01 -1.16
CA ARG A 29 -5.76 13.43 -1.02
C ARG A 29 -5.54 14.21 -2.30
N GLN A 30 -4.36 14.07 -2.89
CA GLN A 30 -4.03 14.74 -4.14
C GLN A 30 -4.96 14.32 -5.29
N SER A 31 -5.31 13.03 -5.38
CA SER A 31 -6.22 12.53 -6.40
C SER A 31 -7.61 13.16 -6.29
N VAL A 32 -8.11 13.33 -5.06
CA VAL A 32 -9.39 13.98 -4.76
C VAL A 32 -9.33 15.46 -5.13
N ASP A 33 -8.29 16.17 -4.71
CA ASP A 33 -8.11 17.60 -4.98
C ASP A 33 -8.00 17.91 -6.48
N GLN A 34 -7.28 17.06 -7.22
CA GLN A 34 -7.05 17.22 -8.67
C GLN A 34 -8.16 16.61 -9.54
N ARG A 35 -9.21 16.03 -8.94
CA ARG A 35 -10.25 15.25 -9.63
C ARG A 35 -9.69 14.16 -10.54
N GLY A 36 -8.49 13.66 -10.19
CA GLY A 36 -7.81 12.59 -10.89
C GLY A 36 -8.20 11.22 -10.32
N ARG A 37 -7.72 10.16 -10.96
CA ARG A 37 -7.78 8.79 -10.43
C ARG A 37 -6.37 8.26 -10.40
N ILE A 38 -5.76 8.26 -9.22
CA ILE A 38 -4.43 7.70 -9.01
C ILE A 38 -4.59 6.42 -8.22
N GLY A 39 -4.01 5.34 -8.74
CA GLY A 39 -3.93 4.05 -8.09
C GLY A 39 -2.50 3.61 -8.00
N ALA A 40 -2.10 3.11 -6.84
CA ALA A 40 -0.74 2.69 -6.59
C ALA A 40 -0.75 1.41 -5.76
N LEU A 41 0.24 0.55 -5.99
CA LEU A 41 0.53 -0.60 -5.16
C LEU A 41 1.95 -0.46 -4.64
N PHE A 42 2.12 -0.49 -3.33
CA PHE A 42 3.41 -0.54 -2.66
C PHE A 42 3.56 -1.90 -2.01
N VAL A 43 4.70 -2.55 -2.18
CA VAL A 43 5.04 -3.80 -1.49
C VAL A 43 6.27 -3.54 -0.65
N VAL A 44 6.18 -3.81 0.64
CA VAL A 44 7.16 -3.43 1.65
C VAL A 44 7.76 -4.68 2.30
N GLY A 45 9.08 -4.80 2.23
CA GLY A 45 9.82 -5.93 2.79
C GLY A 45 9.83 -7.17 1.89
N ASP A 46 10.55 -8.20 2.35
CA ASP A 46 10.86 -9.43 1.61
C ASP A 46 11.25 -9.17 0.14
N GLU A 47 12.04 -8.11 -0.06
CA GLU A 47 12.28 -7.52 -1.36
C GLU A 47 12.86 -8.49 -2.39
N GLU A 48 13.70 -9.43 -1.97
CA GLU A 48 14.29 -10.42 -2.87
C GLU A 48 13.22 -11.36 -3.46
N GLU A 49 12.32 -11.89 -2.63
CA GLU A 49 11.24 -12.77 -3.10
C GLU A 49 10.20 -11.99 -3.89
N VAL A 50 9.89 -10.75 -3.47
CA VAL A 50 9.00 -9.86 -4.22
C VAL A 50 9.54 -9.59 -5.62
N LEU A 51 10.84 -9.30 -5.76
CA LEU A 51 11.48 -9.07 -7.06
C LEU A 51 11.50 -10.35 -7.93
N LYS A 52 11.68 -11.54 -7.35
CA LYS A 52 11.63 -12.83 -8.08
C LYS A 52 10.22 -13.15 -8.59
N LYS A 53 9.18 -12.78 -7.84
CA LYS A 53 7.76 -13.04 -8.15
C LYS A 53 7.07 -11.95 -8.95
N SER A 54 7.85 -11.00 -9.47
CA SER A 54 7.33 -9.88 -10.25
C SER A 54 8.26 -9.57 -11.42
N ARG A 55 7.76 -8.83 -12.41
CA ARG A 55 8.54 -8.45 -13.60
C ARG A 55 8.33 -6.98 -13.94
N PRO A 56 9.35 -6.25 -14.43
CA PRO A 56 9.15 -4.89 -14.91
C PRO A 56 8.12 -4.84 -16.06
N LEU A 57 7.21 -3.87 -16.04
CA LEU A 57 6.29 -3.57 -17.14
C LEU A 57 6.97 -2.75 -18.24
N ILE A 58 7.88 -1.89 -17.82
CA ILE A 58 8.72 -1.02 -18.64
C ILE A 58 10.17 -1.12 -18.16
N LEU A 59 11.08 -0.36 -18.76
CA LEU A 59 12.40 -0.15 -18.17
C LEU A 59 12.22 0.41 -16.75
N ASP A 60 12.87 -0.23 -15.78
CA ASP A 60 12.74 0.16 -14.39
C ASP A 60 13.25 1.60 -14.19
N PRO A 61 12.39 2.54 -13.77
CA PRO A 61 12.74 3.94 -13.70
C PRO A 61 13.69 4.27 -12.54
N VAL A 62 13.92 3.35 -11.60
CA VAL A 62 14.75 3.57 -10.40
C VAL A 62 15.96 2.64 -10.30
N ALA A 63 16.05 1.58 -11.13
CA ALA A 63 17.09 0.55 -11.03
C ALA A 63 18.53 1.08 -11.10
N ASN A 64 18.80 2.08 -11.94
CA ASN A 64 20.16 2.58 -12.19
C ASN A 64 20.57 3.76 -11.30
N TYR A 65 19.77 4.10 -10.29
CA TYR A 65 20.09 5.16 -9.34
C TYR A 65 20.72 4.58 -8.06
N PRO A 66 21.68 5.31 -7.46
CA PRO A 66 22.31 4.90 -6.20
C PRO A 66 21.26 4.75 -5.09
N LYS A 67 21.52 3.89 -4.10
CA LYS A 67 20.55 3.58 -3.03
C LYS A 67 20.20 4.84 -2.22
N GLU A 68 21.20 5.68 -1.99
CA GLU A 68 21.17 6.86 -1.13
C GLU A 68 20.16 7.92 -1.59
N VAL A 69 19.81 7.95 -2.89
CA VAL A 69 18.83 8.91 -3.44
C VAL A 69 17.41 8.33 -3.52
N LYS A 70 17.20 7.12 -3.00
CA LYS A 70 15.94 6.37 -3.13
C LYS A 70 15.23 6.17 -1.77
N ASP A 71 15.68 6.85 -0.72
CA ASP A 71 15.08 6.76 0.63
C ASP A 71 13.72 7.45 0.67
N ILE A 72 12.65 6.72 0.97
CA ILE A 72 11.27 7.21 0.99
C ILE A 72 11.02 8.36 1.97
N ARG A 73 11.96 8.61 2.90
CA ARG A 73 11.93 9.75 3.82
C ARG A 73 12.35 11.07 3.16
N ASP A 74 12.99 11.02 2.00
CA ASP A 74 13.34 12.21 1.21
C ASP A 74 12.12 12.76 0.45
N ALA A 75 11.82 14.05 0.64
CA ALA A 75 10.70 14.70 -0.03
C ALA A 75 10.80 14.67 -1.57
N ASN A 76 12.02 14.67 -2.13
CA ASN A 76 12.24 14.56 -3.57
C ASN A 76 11.84 13.19 -4.10
N ILE A 77 12.22 12.10 -3.42
CA ILE A 77 11.80 10.77 -3.86
C ILE A 77 10.29 10.60 -3.70
N GLN A 78 9.69 11.17 -2.65
CA GLN A 78 8.23 11.16 -2.49
C GLN A 78 7.55 11.89 -3.66
N GLY A 79 8.12 13.00 -4.12
CA GLY A 79 7.70 13.69 -5.35
C GLY A 79 7.81 12.79 -6.58
N THR A 80 8.94 12.10 -6.76
CA THR A 80 9.15 11.16 -7.86
C THR A 80 8.17 9.99 -7.81
N MET A 81 7.94 9.39 -6.64
CA MET A 81 6.98 8.30 -6.44
C MET A 81 5.56 8.74 -6.82
N LYS A 82 5.18 9.99 -6.53
CA LYS A 82 3.88 10.53 -6.96
C LYS A 82 3.73 10.60 -8.47
N GLU A 83 4.78 11.01 -9.18
CA GLU A 83 4.77 11.04 -10.63
C GLU A 83 4.77 9.63 -11.22
N LEU A 84 5.57 8.71 -10.66
CA LEU A 84 5.61 7.31 -11.07
C LEU A 84 4.32 6.54 -10.74
N ALA A 85 3.56 6.95 -9.73
CA ALA A 85 2.27 6.34 -9.38
C ALA A 85 1.19 6.56 -10.44
N LYS A 86 1.42 7.43 -11.43
CA LYS A 86 0.58 7.58 -12.62
C LYS A 86 0.80 6.44 -13.63
N LEU A 87 1.87 5.66 -13.47
CA LEU A 87 2.13 4.46 -14.24
C LEU A 87 1.44 3.25 -13.61
N ASP A 88 1.28 2.19 -14.42
CA ASP A 88 0.79 0.91 -13.94
C ASP A 88 1.87 0.13 -13.16
N GLY A 89 1.42 -0.79 -12.31
CA GLY A 89 2.27 -1.71 -11.57
C GLY A 89 2.46 -1.36 -10.09
N ALA A 90 3.49 -1.96 -9.51
CA ALA A 90 3.83 -1.86 -8.10
C ALA A 90 5.20 -1.21 -7.89
N PHE A 91 5.33 -0.51 -6.77
CA PHE A 91 6.60 -0.15 -6.15
C PHE A 91 7.06 -1.30 -5.24
N VAL A 92 8.34 -1.63 -5.28
CA VAL A 92 8.99 -2.52 -4.32
C VAL A 92 9.86 -1.66 -3.42
N ILE A 93 9.59 -1.73 -2.12
CA ILE A 93 10.24 -0.93 -1.08
C ILE A 93 10.94 -1.89 -0.13
N SER A 94 12.23 -1.70 0.07
CA SER A 94 13.02 -2.51 0.98
C SER A 94 12.62 -2.28 2.43
N ASN A 95 12.95 -3.25 3.29
CA ASN A 95 12.61 -3.17 4.71
C ASN A 95 13.32 -2.03 5.48
N ASP A 96 14.36 -1.43 4.88
CA ASP A 96 15.07 -0.26 5.39
C ASP A 96 14.62 1.08 4.76
N GLY A 97 13.62 1.05 3.87
CA GLY A 97 12.92 2.25 3.39
C GLY A 97 13.43 2.81 2.06
N TYR A 98 13.98 1.99 1.17
CA TYR A 98 14.43 2.43 -0.15
C TYR A 98 13.56 1.88 -1.26
N VAL A 99 13.23 2.72 -2.24
CA VAL A 99 12.54 2.28 -3.46
C VAL A 99 13.53 1.48 -4.32
N LEU A 100 13.28 0.18 -4.46
CA LEU A 100 14.14 -0.71 -5.23
C LEU A 100 13.73 -0.79 -6.70
N SER A 101 12.43 -0.71 -6.95
CA SER A 101 11.85 -0.88 -8.29
C SER A 101 10.47 -0.21 -8.33
N ALA A 102 10.07 0.24 -9.51
CA ALA A 102 8.72 0.73 -9.78
C ALA A 102 8.21 0.18 -11.12
N ALA A 103 6.91 0.36 -11.37
CA ALA A 103 6.23 -0.20 -12.54
C ALA A 103 6.40 -1.72 -12.68
N ARG A 104 6.34 -2.46 -11.56
CA ARG A 104 6.41 -3.92 -11.58
C ARG A 104 5.02 -4.56 -11.72
N HIS A 105 4.93 -5.53 -12.61
CA HIS A 105 3.80 -6.44 -12.67
C HIS A 105 3.99 -7.56 -11.66
N ILE A 106 3.01 -7.71 -10.76
CA ILE A 106 2.93 -8.82 -9.83
C ILE A 106 1.94 -9.83 -10.41
N GLU A 107 2.38 -11.07 -10.57
CA GLU A 107 1.50 -12.14 -11.00
C GLU A 107 0.52 -12.46 -9.86
N SER A 108 -0.77 -12.30 -10.14
CA SER A 108 -1.82 -12.60 -9.18
C SER A 108 -2.31 -14.03 -9.36
N ARG A 109 -2.50 -14.74 -8.25
CA ARG A 109 -3.18 -16.04 -8.23
C ARG A 109 -4.60 -15.85 -7.74
N ASN A 110 -5.44 -16.88 -7.95
CA ASN A 110 -6.81 -16.85 -7.43
C ASN A 110 -6.79 -16.89 -5.90
N ILE A 111 -7.06 -15.74 -5.29
CA ILE A 111 -7.30 -15.54 -3.87
C ILE A 111 -8.74 -15.09 -3.67
N ASP A 112 -9.38 -15.58 -2.61
CA ASP A 112 -10.74 -15.18 -2.26
C ASP A 112 -10.77 -13.74 -1.68
N LEU A 113 -11.00 -12.77 -2.56
CA LEU A 113 -11.22 -11.37 -2.19
C LEU A 113 -12.69 -10.97 -2.28
N PRO A 114 -13.16 -10.03 -1.43
CA PRO A 114 -14.49 -9.44 -1.54
C PRO A 114 -14.79 -8.91 -2.95
N MET A 115 -16.06 -9.00 -3.36
CA MET A 115 -16.52 -8.39 -4.60
C MET A 115 -16.26 -6.88 -4.62
N GLY A 116 -15.88 -6.35 -5.78
CA GLY A 116 -15.55 -4.93 -5.96
C GLY A 116 -14.04 -4.62 -5.98
N PHE A 117 -13.21 -5.60 -5.63
CA PHE A 117 -11.75 -5.49 -5.72
C PHE A 117 -11.24 -5.89 -7.12
N GLY A 118 -10.33 -5.07 -7.65
CA GLY A 118 -9.74 -5.24 -8.99
C GLY A 118 -8.36 -5.91 -8.98
N SER A 119 -7.70 -5.93 -10.15
CA SER A 119 -6.39 -6.57 -10.37
C SER A 119 -5.32 -6.13 -9.37
N ARG A 120 -5.28 -4.85 -8.99
CA ARG A 120 -4.30 -4.33 -8.01
C ARG A 120 -4.50 -4.89 -6.60
N HIS A 121 -5.75 -5.09 -6.20
CA HIS A 121 -6.08 -5.71 -4.91
C HIS A 121 -5.73 -7.20 -4.94
N MET A 122 -6.03 -7.88 -6.05
CA MET A 122 -5.63 -9.29 -6.27
C MET A 122 -4.11 -9.47 -6.21
N ALA A 123 -3.35 -8.56 -6.83
CA ALA A 123 -1.90 -8.55 -6.79
C ALA A 123 -1.37 -8.34 -5.36
N ALA A 124 -1.95 -7.38 -4.61
CA ALA A 124 -1.58 -7.11 -3.23
C ALA A 124 -1.81 -8.31 -2.30
N ALA A 125 -2.98 -8.94 -2.40
CA ALA A 125 -3.28 -10.14 -1.65
C ALA A 125 -2.38 -11.31 -2.08
N SER A 126 -2.10 -11.46 -3.38
CA SER A 126 -1.24 -12.54 -3.88
C SER A 126 0.18 -12.43 -3.36
N ILE A 127 0.78 -11.25 -3.49
CA ILE A 127 2.17 -11.08 -3.09
C ILE A 127 2.34 -11.20 -1.57
N SER A 128 1.46 -10.57 -0.78
CA SER A 128 1.53 -10.66 0.70
C SER A 128 1.23 -12.04 1.26
N LYS A 129 0.60 -12.93 0.47
CA LYS A 129 0.41 -14.35 0.81
C LYS A 129 1.63 -15.21 0.46
N GLU A 130 2.31 -14.88 -0.63
CA GLU A 130 3.40 -15.67 -1.16
C GLU A 130 4.79 -15.25 -0.65
N THR A 131 4.86 -14.13 0.05
CA THR A 131 6.07 -13.55 0.64
C THR A 131 5.77 -13.05 2.06
N ASP A 132 6.82 -12.72 2.81
CA ASP A 132 6.70 -12.07 4.13
C ASP A 132 6.47 -10.54 4.01
N ALA A 133 6.14 -10.06 2.81
CA ALA A 133 5.93 -8.64 2.55
C ALA A 133 4.51 -8.18 2.91
N VAL A 134 4.40 -6.89 3.23
CA VAL A 134 3.12 -6.20 3.41
C VAL A 134 2.81 -5.39 2.16
N ALA A 135 1.56 -5.43 1.70
CA ALA A 135 1.14 -4.71 0.50
C ALA A 135 0.15 -3.59 0.81
N VAL A 136 0.43 -2.37 0.34
CA VAL A 136 -0.41 -1.19 0.52
C VAL A 136 -0.98 -0.75 -0.83
N VAL A 137 -2.30 -0.71 -0.93
CA VAL A 137 -3.04 -0.33 -2.15
C VAL A 137 -3.67 1.04 -1.96
N VAL A 138 -3.44 1.93 -2.93
CA VAL A 138 -4.24 3.14 -3.15
C VAL A 138 -5.30 2.80 -4.19
N SER A 139 -6.57 2.89 -3.80
CA SER A 139 -7.69 2.56 -4.67
C SER A 139 -8.19 3.77 -5.46
N GLU A 140 -8.20 3.64 -6.79
CA GLU A 140 -8.64 4.68 -7.73
C GLU A 140 -10.13 5.02 -7.64
N ARG A 141 -10.94 4.08 -7.16
CA ARG A 141 -12.41 4.18 -7.26
C ARG A 141 -13.06 4.83 -6.05
N ASP A 142 -12.57 4.50 -4.87
CA ASP A 142 -13.18 4.86 -3.60
C ASP A 142 -12.23 5.66 -2.68
N SER A 143 -11.04 6.02 -3.16
CA SER A 143 -10.10 6.88 -2.42
C SER A 143 -9.76 6.31 -1.03
N VAL A 144 -9.67 4.97 -0.95
CA VAL A 144 -9.30 4.23 0.26
C VAL A 144 -7.87 3.71 0.11
N VAL A 145 -7.08 3.83 1.18
CA VAL A 145 -5.81 3.09 1.31
C VAL A 145 -6.11 1.78 2.02
N ARG A 146 -5.66 0.66 1.44
CA ARG A 146 -5.88 -0.68 1.97
C ARG A 146 -4.56 -1.36 2.25
N VAL A 147 -4.47 -2.07 3.37
CA VAL A 147 -3.29 -2.84 3.75
C VAL A 147 -3.61 -4.32 3.74
N PHE A 148 -2.81 -5.07 2.99
CA PHE A 148 -2.88 -6.51 2.86
C PHE A 148 -1.69 -7.16 3.53
N ASP A 149 -1.98 -8.16 4.35
CA ASP A 149 -1.02 -8.97 5.07
C ASP A 149 -1.50 -10.42 5.09
N ASP A 150 -0.61 -11.36 4.79
CA ASP A 150 -0.90 -12.79 4.63
C ASP A 150 -2.04 -13.11 3.64
N GLY A 151 -2.17 -12.30 2.59
CA GLY A 151 -3.27 -12.39 1.63
C GLY A 151 -4.63 -11.94 2.15
N GLU A 152 -4.70 -11.42 3.38
CA GLU A 152 -5.91 -10.88 3.98
C GLU A 152 -5.89 -9.36 3.99
N LEU A 153 -7.07 -8.75 3.87
CA LEU A 153 -7.23 -7.32 4.12
C LEU A 153 -7.24 -7.08 5.63
N VAL A 154 -6.19 -6.44 6.14
CA VAL A 154 -5.99 -6.17 7.58
C VAL A 154 -6.26 -4.73 7.96
N GLY A 155 -6.27 -3.80 7.00
CA GLY A 155 -6.54 -2.39 7.27
C GLY A 155 -7.20 -1.64 6.12
N GLU A 156 -8.14 -0.76 6.44
CA GLU A 156 -8.69 0.25 5.52
C GLU A 156 -8.53 1.64 6.14
N ILE A 157 -8.05 2.60 5.37
CA ILE A 157 -7.79 3.97 5.80
C ILE A 157 -8.53 4.91 4.84
N ILE A 158 -9.45 5.68 5.41
CA ILE A 158 -10.42 6.49 4.69
C ILE A 158 -10.18 7.95 5.05
N THR A 159 -9.96 8.79 4.04
CA THR A 159 -9.79 10.24 4.22
C THR A 159 -11.14 10.95 4.14
N GLY A 160 -11.39 11.97 4.98
CA GLY A 160 -12.54 12.86 4.77
C GLY A 160 -13.89 12.37 5.32
N ILE A 161 -13.94 11.21 5.97
CA ILE A 161 -15.17 10.64 6.52
C ILE A 161 -15.02 10.38 8.02
N TRP A 162 -15.98 10.90 8.79
CA TRP A 162 -16.04 10.83 10.26
C TRP A 162 -17.27 10.09 10.78
N ASP A 163 -18.33 10.02 9.97
CA ASP A 163 -19.61 9.39 10.32
C ASP A 163 -19.64 7.96 9.76
N LEU A 164 -19.33 7.00 10.63
CA LEU A 164 -18.94 5.63 10.27
C LEU A 164 -20.03 4.59 10.42
N GLU A 165 -21.22 4.97 10.90
CA GLU A 165 -22.31 4.03 11.12
C GLU A 165 -22.79 3.39 9.81
N LYS A 166 -22.54 4.05 8.68
CA LYS A 166 -22.96 3.59 7.35
C LYS A 166 -21.87 2.89 6.53
N ILE A 167 -20.61 2.96 6.96
CA ILE A 167 -19.50 2.30 6.25
C ILE A 167 -19.38 0.87 6.77
N LYS A 168 -19.74 -0.09 5.92
CA LYS A 168 -19.43 -1.50 6.11
C LYS A 168 -18.00 -1.75 5.63
N PRO A 169 -17.06 -2.13 6.51
CA PRO A 169 -15.71 -2.45 6.09
C PRO A 169 -15.66 -3.74 5.28
N HIS A 170 -14.61 -3.87 4.48
CA HIS A 170 -14.29 -5.11 3.77
C HIS A 170 -13.41 -6.05 4.61
N VAL A 171 -12.87 -5.57 5.73
CA VAL A 171 -12.12 -6.38 6.71
C VAL A 171 -13.03 -7.50 7.25
N LYS A 172 -12.60 -8.75 7.11
CA LYS A 172 -13.32 -9.94 7.61
C LYS A 172 -13.00 -10.14 9.11
N GLY A 173 -14.02 -10.48 9.91
CA GLY A 173 -13.87 -10.79 11.33
C GLY A 173 -14.10 -9.60 12.26
N GLU A 174 -13.58 -9.68 13.48
CA GLU A 174 -13.58 -8.56 14.42
C GLU A 174 -12.62 -7.46 13.96
N TYR A 175 -12.99 -6.21 14.21
CA TYR A 175 -12.20 -5.05 13.81
C TYR A 175 -12.39 -3.89 14.79
N GLU A 176 -11.37 -3.03 14.85
CA GLU A 176 -11.40 -1.77 15.57
C GLU A 176 -11.58 -0.61 14.59
N LYS A 177 -12.45 0.36 14.94
CA LYS A 177 -12.58 1.63 14.22
C LYS A 177 -11.87 2.73 15.00
N ILE A 178 -10.88 3.36 14.40
CA ILE A 178 -10.09 4.44 15.01
C ILE A 178 -10.29 5.71 14.20
N VAL A 179 -10.81 6.75 14.85
CA VAL A 179 -11.04 8.06 14.21
C VAL A 179 -9.99 9.05 14.70
N ASN A 180 -9.19 9.58 13.77
CA ASN A 180 -8.27 10.67 14.04
C ASN A 180 -8.83 11.97 13.43
N LYS A 181 -9.35 12.83 14.32
CA LYS A 181 -9.98 14.09 13.93
C LYS A 181 -8.99 15.10 13.38
N ASP A 182 -7.80 15.18 13.98
CA ASP A 182 -6.77 16.14 13.60
C ASP A 182 -6.21 15.84 12.21
N LEU A 183 -6.04 14.55 11.91
CA LEU A 183 -5.57 14.11 10.61
C LEU A 183 -6.68 13.95 9.59
N ASN A 184 -7.97 14.08 9.91
CA ASN A 184 -9.04 13.77 8.97
C ASN A 184 -8.96 12.36 8.36
N LEU A 185 -8.71 11.38 9.23
CA LEU A 185 -8.58 9.98 8.86
C LEU A 185 -9.47 9.11 9.75
N THR A 186 -10.13 8.15 9.10
CA THR A 186 -10.66 6.98 9.79
C THR A 186 -9.84 5.76 9.38
N MET A 187 -9.47 4.95 10.37
CA MET A 187 -8.88 3.64 10.17
C MET A 187 -9.83 2.55 10.63
N ILE A 188 -9.87 1.46 9.88
CA ILE A 188 -10.53 0.22 10.26
C ILE A 188 -9.46 -0.85 10.21
N VAL A 189 -9.14 -1.46 11.35
CA VAL A 189 -8.04 -2.43 11.48
C VAL A 189 -8.59 -3.72 12.03
N LYS A 190 -8.17 -4.86 11.48
CA LYS A 190 -8.55 -6.17 11.98
C LYS A 190 -8.11 -6.33 13.44
N ALA A 191 -9.01 -6.78 14.30
CA ALA A 191 -8.66 -7.10 15.69
C ALA A 191 -7.86 -8.42 15.70
N ASN A 192 -6.80 -8.46 16.49
CA ASN A 192 -5.96 -9.66 16.68
C ASN A 192 -6.64 -10.68 17.59
#